data_AF-A0A6C0DD17-F1
#
_entry.id   AF-A0A6C0DD17-F1
#
_cell.length_a   1.000
_cell.length_b   1.000
_cell.length_c   1.000
_cell.angle_alpha   90.00
_cell.angle_beta   90.00
_cell.angle_gamma   90.00
#
_symmetry.space_group_name_H-M   'P 1'
#
loop_
_entity.id
_entity.type
_entity.pdbx_description
1 polymer ?
#
loop_
_entity_poly.entity_id
_entity_poly.type
_entity_poly.pdbx_seq_one_letter_code
_entity_poly.pdbx_strand_id
1 'polypeptide(L)'
;MIVNKAELITNILINVLFVSLFIALFFFTYAAYIEKQVVTNQMKFLAGDTSNIIKLFGKNVTEIVRDNVKNTVIPDLSHEDEIVKKSNNEIIKKVIKINIFFAIIVSLIVYYIYIKYSNKSYDLGEIIVNNLIILFFIGIVEYSILKYFGSRYISIDTNKVKLSLLTNFKKYNYI
;
A
#
# COMPACT_ATOMS: atom_id res chain seq x y z
N MET A 1 12.18 40.97 5.51
CA MET A 1 12.86 39.83 4.84
C MET A 1 12.32 39.77 3.42
N ILE A 2 13.11 40.14 2.41
CA ILE A 2 12.67 40.07 1.02
C ILE A 2 12.77 38.60 0.62
N VAL A 3 11.64 37.90 0.56
CA VAL A 3 11.60 36.50 0.12
C VAL A 3 11.99 36.46 -1.34
N ASN A 4 13.07 35.75 -1.66
CA ASN A 4 13.43 35.47 -3.04
C ASN A 4 12.37 34.54 -3.64
N LYS A 5 11.57 35.05 -4.58
CA LYS A 5 10.50 34.28 -5.21
C LYS A 5 11.03 33.03 -5.93
N ALA A 6 12.24 33.09 -6.51
CA ALA A 6 12.86 31.96 -7.20
C ALA A 6 13.27 30.86 -6.22
N GLU A 7 13.79 31.25 -5.06
CA GLU A 7 14.11 30.34 -3.95
C GLU A 7 12.86 29.62 -3.44
N LEU A 8 11.78 30.37 -3.17
CA LEU A 8 10.51 29.81 -2.69
C LEU A 8 9.92 28.80 -3.68
N ILE A 9 9.88 29.16 -4.97
CA ILE A 9 9.36 28.27 -6.03
C ILE A 9 10.23 27.02 -6.13
N THR A 10 11.55 27.17 -6.10
CA THR A 10 12.48 26.03 -6.17
C THR A 10 12.29 25.10 -4.97
N ASN A 11 12.14 25.65 -3.77
CA ASN A 11 11.90 24.90 -2.55
C ASN A 11 10.60 24.09 -2.64
N ILE A 12 9.49 24.70 -3.08
CA ILE A 12 8.21 24.01 -3.27
C ILE A 12 8.34 22.88 -4.30
N LEU A 13 8.98 23.15 -5.45
CA LEU A 13 9.14 22.16 -6.52
C LEU A 13 9.96 20.94 -6.07
N ILE A 14 11.07 21.17 -5.37
CA ILE A 14 11.91 20.10 -4.82
C ILE A 14 11.15 19.33 -3.74
N ASN A 15 10.43 20.02 -2.85
CA ASN A 15 9.62 19.37 -1.82
C ASN A 15 8.59 18.43 -2.43
N VAL A 16 7.78 18.94 -3.37
CA VAL A 16 6.74 18.16 -4.05
C VAL A 16 7.34 16.98 -4.79
N LEU A 17 8.49 17.16 -5.46
CA LEU A 17 9.20 16.07 -6.11
C LEU A 17 9.62 14.98 -5.12
N PHE A 18 10.28 15.36 -4.03
CA PHE A 18 10.78 14.42 -3.03
C PHE A 18 9.64 13.67 -2.35
N VAL A 19 8.60 14.38 -1.92
CA VAL A 19 7.43 13.76 -1.29
C VAL A 19 6.71 12.82 -2.25
N SER A 20 6.50 13.21 -3.51
CA SER A 20 5.87 12.34 -4.51
C SER A 20 6.65 11.04 -4.73
N LEU A 21 7.97 11.15 -4.92
CA LEU A 21 8.85 9.99 -5.11
C LEU A 21 8.88 9.09 -3.87
N PHE A 22 8.96 9.68 -2.69
CA PHE A 22 8.93 8.95 -1.43
C PHE A 22 7.61 8.20 -1.26
N ILE A 23 6.46 8.86 -1.44
CA ILE A 23 5.14 8.23 -1.32
C ILE A 23 5.02 7.06 -2.30
N ALA A 24 5.39 7.26 -3.57
CA ALA A 24 5.35 6.19 -4.56
C ALA A 24 6.19 4.97 -4.08
N LEU A 25 7.45 5.19 -3.71
CA LEU A 25 8.31 4.11 -3.23
C LEU A 25 7.77 3.46 -1.95
N PHE A 26 7.31 4.26 -0.99
CA PHE A 26 6.79 3.80 0.29
C PHE A 26 5.55 2.91 0.12
N PHE A 27 4.61 3.30 -0.75
CA PHE A 27 3.41 2.52 -1.02
C PHE A 27 3.71 1.20 -1.73
N PHE A 28 4.55 1.22 -2.78
CA PHE A 28 4.87 0.00 -3.52
C PHE A 28 5.83 -0.96 -2.80
N THR A 29 6.43 -0.55 -1.69
CA THR A 29 7.34 -1.39 -0.90
C THR A 29 6.75 -1.72 0.47
N TYR A 30 6.74 -0.74 1.38
CA TYR A 30 6.37 -0.94 2.76
C TYR A 30 4.86 -1.10 2.96
N ALA A 31 4.04 -0.31 2.26
CA ALA A 31 2.59 -0.47 2.36
C ALA A 31 2.12 -1.83 1.84
N ALA A 32 2.64 -2.29 0.71
CA ALA A 32 2.37 -3.63 0.19
C ALA A 32 2.75 -4.75 1.19
N TYR A 33 3.86 -4.57 1.92
CA TYR A 33 4.25 -5.50 2.98
C TYR A 33 3.25 -5.50 4.15
N ILE A 34 2.81 -4.32 4.61
CA ILE A 34 1.82 -4.21 5.68
C ILE A 34 0.46 -4.75 5.23
N GLU A 35 0.05 -4.49 4.00
CA GLU A 35 -1.20 -5.01 3.40
C GLU A 35 -1.25 -6.53 3.48
N LYS A 36 -0.15 -7.22 3.14
CA LYS A 36 -0.06 -8.68 3.29
C LYS A 36 -0.32 -9.15 4.73
N GLN A 37 0.21 -8.43 5.72
CA GLN A 37 -0.05 -8.73 7.13
C GLN A 37 -1.51 -8.48 7.51
N VAL A 38 -2.08 -7.37 7.05
CA VAL A 38 -3.48 -7.00 7.29
C VAL A 38 -4.42 -8.07 6.74
N VAL A 39 -4.25 -8.46 5.47
CA VAL A 39 -5.06 -9.52 4.83
C VAL A 39 -4.93 -10.83 5.60
N THR A 40 -3.72 -11.22 5.99
CA THR A 40 -3.49 -12.44 6.79
C THR A 40 -4.23 -12.38 8.13
N ASN A 41 -4.20 -11.24 8.82
CA ASN A 41 -4.88 -11.06 10.09
C ASN A 41 -6.41 -11.08 9.93
N GLN A 42 -6.94 -10.46 8.88
CA GLN A 42 -8.36 -10.49 8.55
C GLN A 42 -8.84 -11.91 8.24
N MET A 43 -8.06 -12.69 7.49
CA MET A 43 -8.38 -14.10 7.22
C MET A 43 -8.33 -14.96 8.48
N LYS A 44 -7.34 -14.75 9.36
CA LYS A 44 -7.29 -15.42 10.66
C LYS A 44 -8.49 -15.09 11.54
N PHE A 45 -8.91 -13.82 11.53
CA PHE A 45 -10.10 -13.38 12.27
C PHE A 45 -11.37 -14.05 11.73
N LEU A 46 -11.58 -14.05 10.42
CA LEU A 46 -12.72 -14.71 9.78
C LEU A 46 -12.75 -16.23 10.05
N ALA A 47 -11.59 -16.89 9.97
CA ALA A 47 -11.47 -18.32 10.28
C ALA A 47 -11.79 -18.62 11.75
N GLY A 48 -11.33 -17.76 12.67
CA GLY A 48 -11.64 -17.86 14.09
C GLY A 48 -13.13 -17.68 14.38
N ASP A 49 -13.74 -16.65 13.80
CA ASP A 49 -15.16 -16.35 13.94
C ASP A 49 -16.04 -17.49 13.38
N THR A 50 -15.68 -18.02 12.22
CA THR A 50 -16.36 -19.18 11.61
C THR A 50 -16.18 -20.45 12.45
N SER A 51 -14.97 -20.70 12.97
CA SER A 51 -14.69 -21.83 13.84
C SER A 51 -15.50 -21.78 15.14
N ASN A 52 -15.69 -20.59 15.71
CA ASN A 52 -16.50 -20.42 16.92
C ASN A 52 -17.96 -20.78 16.66
N ILE A 53 -18.52 -20.40 15.51
CA ILE A 53 -19.88 -20.80 15.11
C ILE A 53 -19.98 -22.33 14.98
N ILE A 54 -19.01 -22.98 14.32
CA ILE A 54 -19.00 -24.45 14.16
C ILE A 54 -18.99 -25.15 15.52
N LYS A 55 -18.20 -24.64 16.49
CA LYS A 55 -18.15 -25.19 17.85
C LYS A 55 -19.50 -25.13 18.59
N LEU A 56 -20.35 -24.14 18.27
CA LEU A 56 -21.70 -24.04 18.87
C LEU A 56 -22.62 -25.19 18.44
N PHE A 57 -22.36 -25.85 17.32
CA PHE A 57 -23.13 -27.02 16.85
C PHE A 57 -22.73 -28.35 17.51
N GLY A 58 -21.78 -28.33 18.45
CA GLY A 58 -21.37 -29.51 19.23
C GLY A 58 -20.16 -30.26 18.67
N LYS A 59 -19.64 -31.22 19.46
CA LYS A 59 -18.39 -31.94 19.17
C LYS A 59 -18.46 -32.76 17.88
N ASN A 60 -19.56 -33.49 17.66
CA ASN A 60 -19.72 -34.35 16.48
C ASN A 60 -19.62 -33.54 15.17
N VAL A 61 -20.30 -32.39 15.09
CA VAL A 61 -20.25 -31.51 13.90
C VAL A 61 -18.86 -30.91 13.73
N THR A 62 -18.21 -30.52 14.83
CA THR A 62 -16.84 -29.97 14.79
C THR A 62 -15.82 -30.99 14.27
N GLU A 63 -15.93 -32.25 14.67
CA GLU A 63 -15.07 -33.34 14.20
C GLU A 63 -15.29 -33.63 12.71
N ILE A 64 -16.55 -33.74 12.27
CA ILE A 64 -16.90 -33.92 10.85
C ILE A 64 -16.33 -32.78 10.01
N VAL A 65 -16.49 -31.52 10.42
CA VAL A 65 -15.95 -30.38 9.67
C VAL A 65 -14.42 -30.40 9.65
N ARG A 66 -13.77 -30.73 10.76
CA ARG A 66 -12.30 -30.85 10.82
C ARG A 66 -11.79 -31.90 9.84
N ASP A 67 -12.42 -33.06 9.78
CA ASP A 67 -11.98 -34.15 8.91
C ASP A 67 -12.24 -33.81 7.44
N ASN A 68 -13.38 -33.18 7.13
CA ASN A 68 -13.63 -32.67 5.77
C ASN A 68 -12.63 -31.60 5.35
N VAL A 69 -12.27 -30.65 6.23
CA VAL A 69 -11.26 -29.62 5.92
C VAL A 69 -9.88 -30.23 5.69
N LYS A 70 -9.46 -31.21 6.50
CA LYS A 70 -8.18 -31.91 6.31
C LYS A 70 -8.11 -32.69 4.99
N ASN A 71 -9.24 -33.25 4.57
CA ASN A 71 -9.34 -34.03 3.34
C ASN A 71 -9.67 -33.16 2.12
N THR A 72 -9.91 -31.86 2.30
CA THR A 72 -10.16 -30.94 1.21
C THR A 72 -8.85 -30.65 0.49
N VAL A 73 -8.80 -30.95 -0.80
CA VAL A 73 -7.69 -30.55 -1.67
C VAL A 73 -7.68 -29.03 -1.75
N ILE A 74 -6.58 -28.41 -1.32
CA ILE A 74 -6.39 -26.98 -1.49
C ILE A 74 -6.35 -26.72 -3.00
N PRO A 75 -7.27 -25.90 -3.55
CA PRO A 75 -7.24 -25.60 -4.98
C PRO A 75 -5.91 -24.94 -5.33
N ASP A 76 -5.33 -25.34 -6.46
CA ASP A 76 -4.19 -24.61 -7.01
C ASP A 76 -4.68 -23.26 -7.51
N LEU A 77 -4.21 -22.18 -6.86
CA LEU A 77 -4.53 -20.80 -7.20
C LEU A 77 -3.35 -20.11 -7.91
N SER A 78 -2.39 -20.89 -8.44
CA SER A 78 -1.20 -20.35 -9.11
C SER A 78 -1.57 -19.47 -10.32
N HIS A 79 -2.67 -19.79 -11.02
CA HIS A 79 -3.12 -18.99 -12.15
C HIS A 79 -3.65 -17.61 -11.73
N GLU A 80 -4.44 -17.56 -10.67
CA GLU A 80 -4.98 -16.33 -10.07
C GLU A 80 -3.83 -15.48 -9.52
N ASP A 81 -2.85 -16.10 -8.87
CA ASP A 81 -1.63 -15.44 -8.40
C ASP A 81 -0.83 -14.83 -9.56
N GLU A 82 -0.70 -15.53 -10.69
CA GLU A 82 -0.05 -15.01 -11.90
C GLU A 82 -0.79 -13.81 -12.50
N ILE A 83 -2.12 -13.86 -12.56
CA ILE A 83 -2.95 -12.75 -13.05
C ILE A 83 -2.73 -11.50 -12.19
N VAL A 84 -2.81 -11.66 -10.86
CA VAL A 84 -2.60 -10.55 -9.91
C VAL A 84 -1.19 -10.02 -10.01
N LYS A 85 -0.17 -10.90 -10.09
CA LYS A 85 1.24 -10.50 -10.23
C LYS A 85 1.49 -9.72 -11.52
N LYS A 86 0.89 -10.15 -12.64
CA LYS A 86 1.00 -9.45 -13.92
C LYS A 86 0.37 -8.06 -13.85
N SER A 87 -0.86 -7.96 -13.32
CA SER A 87 -1.55 -6.68 -13.14
C SER A 87 -0.75 -5.72 -12.25
N ASN A 88 -0.24 -6.20 -11.11
CA ASN A 88 0.59 -5.40 -10.20
C ASN A 88 1.87 -4.91 -10.87
N ASN A 89 2.54 -5.77 -11.64
CA ASN A 89 3.74 -5.40 -12.38
C ASN A 89 3.46 -4.33 -13.45
N GLU A 90 2.32 -4.38 -14.13
CA GLU A 90 1.92 -3.35 -15.09
C GLU A 90 1.67 -2.00 -14.41
N ILE A 91 0.99 -2.01 -13.26
CA ILE A 91 0.77 -0.80 -12.45
C ILE A 91 2.10 -0.21 -11.97
N ILE A 92 2.98 -1.03 -11.40
CA ILE A 92 4.31 -0.58 -10.94
C ILE A 92 5.09 0.05 -12.08
N LYS A 93 5.15 -0.60 -13.26
CA LYS A 93 5.84 -0.05 -14.44
C LYS A 93 5.25 1.28 -14.88
N LYS A 94 3.92 1.41 -14.88
CA LYS A 94 3.24 2.66 -15.25
C LYS A 94 3.56 3.77 -14.27
N VAL A 95 3.53 3.49 -12.97
CA VAL A 95 3.82 4.49 -11.94
C VAL A 95 5.29 4.90 -11.93
N ILE A 96 6.21 3.96 -12.14
CA ILE A 96 7.65 4.26 -12.31
C ILE A 96 7.84 5.19 -13.51
N LYS A 97 7.23 4.88 -14.66
CA LYS A 97 7.35 5.70 -15.87
C LYS A 97 6.84 7.13 -15.65
N ILE A 98 5.69 7.29 -15.00
CA ILE A 98 5.10 8.60 -14.67
C ILE A 98 6.00 9.37 -13.72
N ASN A 99 6.52 8.72 -12.67
CA ASN A 99 7.41 9.36 -11.69
C ASN A 99 8.73 9.80 -12.31
N ILE A 100 9.33 8.98 -13.18
CA ILE A 100 10.56 9.36 -13.91
C ILE A 100 10.29 10.57 -14.79
N PHE A 101 9.20 10.56 -15.56
CA PHE A 101 8.84 11.68 -16.43
C PHE A 101 8.60 12.97 -15.63
N PHE A 102 7.87 12.87 -14.52
CA PHE A 102 7.64 13.98 -13.60
C PHE A 102 8.95 14.51 -13.00
N ALA A 103 9.84 13.62 -12.56
CA ALA A 103 11.15 14.00 -11.99
C ALA A 103 12.03 14.73 -13.01
N ILE A 104 12.04 14.29 -14.27
CA ILE A 104 12.77 14.96 -15.35
C ILE A 104 12.22 16.37 -15.58
N ILE A 105 10.89 16.52 -15.69
CA ILE A 105 10.27 17.84 -15.92
C ILE A 105 10.58 18.79 -14.78
N VAL A 106 10.37 18.38 -13.53
CA VAL A 106 10.62 19.24 -12.37
C VAL A 106 12.11 19.61 -12.28
N SER A 107 13.01 18.65 -12.54
CA SER A 107 14.45 18.92 -12.54
C SER A 107 14.86 19.92 -13.61
N LEU A 108 14.28 19.83 -14.82
CA LEU A 108 14.52 20.80 -15.89
C LEU A 108 14.01 22.20 -15.54
N ILE A 109 12.83 22.30 -14.91
CA ILE A 109 12.29 23.58 -14.45
C ILE A 109 13.18 24.18 -13.36
N VAL A 110 13.58 23.39 -12.37
CA VAL A 110 14.48 23.83 -11.29
C VAL A 110 15.82 24.29 -11.86
N TYR A 111 16.40 23.53 -12.81
CA TYR A 111 17.64 23.89 -13.48
C TYR A 111 17.52 25.20 -14.27
N TYR A 112 16.42 25.39 -15.00
CA TYR A 112 16.14 26.62 -15.73
C TYR A 112 16.03 27.84 -14.79
N ILE A 113 15.27 27.71 -13.69
CA ILE A 113 15.15 28.77 -12.68
C ILE A 113 16.54 29.06 -12.07
N TYR A 114 17.28 28.01 -11.72
CA TYR A 114 18.60 28.15 -11.11
C TYR A 114 19.56 28.92 -12.00
N ILE A 115 19.66 28.62 -13.31
CA ILE A 115 20.52 29.37 -14.24
C ILE A 115 20.05 30.82 -14.40
N LYS A 116 18.75 31.02 -14.62
CA LYS A 116 18.20 32.35 -14.91
C LYS A 116 18.33 33.32 -13.73
N TYR A 117 18.29 32.79 -12.51
CA TYR A 117 18.37 33.56 -11.26
C TYR A 117 19.68 33.28 -10.49
N SER A 118 20.69 32.68 -11.14
CA SER A 118 21.94 32.16 -10.56
C SER A 118 22.91 33.21 -10.04
N ASN A 119 22.60 34.50 -10.15
CA ASN A 119 23.46 35.59 -9.67
C ASN A 119 23.49 35.66 -8.12
N LYS A 120 23.87 34.55 -7.47
CA LYS A 120 24.03 34.35 -6.02
C LYS A 120 22.76 34.55 -5.20
N SER A 121 21.59 34.31 -5.79
CA SER A 121 20.33 34.67 -5.14
C SER A 121 19.84 33.64 -4.11
N TYR A 122 20.29 32.38 -4.16
CA TYR A 122 20.04 31.34 -3.14
C TYR A 122 20.92 30.10 -3.35
N ASP A 123 21.11 29.29 -2.30
CA ASP A 123 21.88 28.03 -2.32
C ASP A 123 20.96 26.82 -2.58
N LEU A 124 21.15 26.15 -3.72
CA LEU A 124 20.38 24.96 -4.09
C LEU A 124 20.68 23.75 -3.19
N GLY A 125 21.92 23.62 -2.71
CA GLY A 125 22.34 22.55 -1.82
C GLY A 125 21.62 22.63 -0.47
N GLU A 126 21.51 23.84 0.08
CA GLU A 126 20.76 24.08 1.31
C GLU A 126 19.28 23.71 1.16
N ILE A 127 18.64 24.09 0.04
CA ILE A 127 17.25 23.71 -0.26
C ILE A 127 17.10 22.19 -0.31
N ILE A 128 18.02 21.48 -0.96
CA ILE A 128 17.97 20.01 -1.07
C ILE A 128 18.08 19.37 0.32
N VAL A 129 19.05 19.80 1.15
CA VAL A 129 19.25 19.26 2.50
C VAL A 129 18.03 19.53 3.38
N ASN A 130 17.49 20.75 3.36
CA ASN A 130 16.28 21.10 4.12
C ASN A 130 15.09 20.24 3.72
N ASN A 131 14.91 19.99 2.42
CA ASN A 131 13.85 19.11 1.93
C ASN A 131 14.06 17.64 2.28
N LEU A 132 15.30 17.15 2.32
CA LEU A 132 15.59 15.80 2.80
C LEU A 132 15.27 15.64 4.29
N ILE A 133 15.55 16.66 5.11
CA ILE A 133 15.16 16.68 6.53
C ILE A 133 13.64 16.62 6.66
N ILE A 134 12.91 17.43 5.90
CA ILE A 134 11.43 17.38 5.88
C ILE A 134 10.94 16.00 5.46
N LEU A 135 11.52 15.43 4.40
CA LEU A 135 11.18 14.10 3.89
C LEU A 135 11.38 13.01 4.95
N PHE A 136 12.45 13.11 5.73
CA PHE A 136 12.73 12.18 6.83
C PHE A 136 11.62 12.22 7.89
N PHE A 137 11.15 13.41 8.29
CA PHE A 137 10.02 13.53 9.22
C PHE A 137 8.72 12.99 8.64
N ILE A 138 8.43 13.28 7.37
CA ILE A 138 7.28 12.71 6.66
C ILE A 138 7.36 11.17 6.69
N GLY A 139 8.54 10.61 6.42
CA GLY A 139 8.73 9.16 6.44
C GLY A 139 8.51 8.53 7.81
N ILE A 140 8.94 9.19 8.90
CA ILE A 140 8.65 8.72 10.27
C ILE A 140 7.15 8.71 10.54
N VAL A 141 6.45 9.80 10.17
CA VAL A 141 5.01 9.94 10.39
C VAL A 141 4.26 8.87 9.61
N GLU A 142 4.53 8.74 8.31
CA GLU A 142 3.90 7.74 7.44
C GLU A 142 4.16 6.31 7.91
N TYR A 143 5.41 5.99 8.26
CA TYR A 143 5.77 4.70 8.85
C TYR A 143 4.97 4.41 10.12
N SER A 144 4.89 5.40 11.02
CA SER A 144 4.20 5.25 12.30
C SER A 144 2.69 5.04 12.10
N ILE A 145 2.06 5.83 11.22
CA ILE A 145 0.64 5.70 10.89
C ILE A 145 0.37 4.30 10.34
N LEU A 146 1.11 3.88 9.32
CA LEU A 146 0.86 2.61 8.65
C LEU A 146 1.14 1.41 9.55
N LYS A 147 2.22 1.47 10.35
CA LYS A 147 2.58 0.40 11.26
C LYS A 147 1.61 0.26 12.43
N TYR A 148 1.22 1.35 13.09
CA TYR A 148 0.43 1.25 14.33
C TYR A 148 -1.08 1.25 14.07
N PHE A 149 -1.55 1.99 13.07
CA PHE A 149 -2.96 2.07 12.73
C PHE A 149 -3.31 1.16 11.55
N GLY A 150 -2.54 1.24 10.46
CA GLY A 150 -2.79 0.46 9.25
C GLY A 150 -2.76 -1.06 9.47
N SER A 151 -1.72 -1.57 10.16
CA SER A 151 -1.56 -3.02 10.39
C SER A 151 -2.67 -3.68 11.23
N ARG A 152 -3.37 -2.87 12.05
CA ARG A 152 -4.43 -3.33 12.96
C ARG A 152 -5.83 -3.11 12.41
N TYR A 153 -5.96 -2.55 11.21
CA TYR A 153 -7.25 -2.25 10.63
C TYR A 153 -7.95 -3.53 10.14
N ILE A 154 -9.08 -3.86 10.77
CA ILE A 154 -9.96 -4.96 10.36
C ILE A 154 -11.09 -4.36 9.53
N SER A 155 -10.99 -4.47 8.21
CA SER A 155 -12.03 -3.98 7.29
C SER A 155 -13.02 -5.05 6.84
N ILE A 156 -12.80 -6.31 7.23
CA ILE A 156 -13.58 -7.44 6.73
C ILE A 156 -14.96 -7.48 7.40
N ASP A 157 -16.02 -7.42 6.60
CA ASP A 157 -17.39 -7.69 7.02
C ASP A 157 -17.64 -9.19 6.98
N THR A 158 -17.52 -9.84 8.14
CA THR A 158 -17.64 -11.30 8.24
C THR A 158 -19.01 -11.81 7.80
N ASN A 159 -20.08 -11.02 7.94
CA ASN A 159 -21.43 -11.43 7.54
C ASN A 159 -21.58 -11.44 6.02
N LYS A 160 -21.04 -10.42 5.32
CA LYS A 160 -21.03 -10.41 3.85
C LYS A 160 -20.23 -11.57 3.28
N VAL A 161 -19.06 -11.86 3.85
CA VAL A 161 -18.22 -12.97 3.36
C VAL A 161 -18.93 -14.31 3.57
N LYS A 162 -19.53 -14.53 4.75
CA LYS A 162 -20.33 -15.74 5.01
C LYS A 162 -21.51 -15.87 4.03
N LEU A 163 -22.22 -14.78 3.77
CA LEU A 163 -23.33 -14.76 2.81
C LEU A 163 -22.87 -15.12 1.39
N SER A 164 -21.75 -14.55 0.93
CA SER A 164 -21.17 -14.91 -0.37
C SER A 164 -20.75 -16.38 -0.43
N LEU A 165 -20.15 -16.92 0.63
CA LEU A 165 -19.82 -18.35 0.71
C LEU A 165 -21.08 -19.22 0.60
N LEU A 166 -22.11 -18.93 1.39
CA LEU A 166 -23.38 -19.67 1.35
C LEU A 166 -24.06 -19.60 -0.02
N THR A 167 -24.05 -18.43 -0.65
CA THR A 167 -24.65 -18.22 -1.97
C THR A 167 -23.91 -19.02 -3.05
N ASN A 168 -22.57 -19.09 -2.97
CA ASN A 168 -21.77 -19.89 -3.88
C ASN A 168 -21.98 -21.39 -3.63
N PHE A 169 -22.02 -21.85 -2.38
CA PHE A 169 -22.32 -23.27 -2.09
C PHE A 169 -23.69 -23.70 -2.61
N LYS A 170 -24.70 -22.84 -2.47
CA LYS A 170 -26.04 -23.06 -3.04
C LYS A 170 -26.03 -23.09 -4.57
N LYS A 171 -25.25 -22.21 -5.21
CA LYS A 171 -25.12 -22.16 -6.67
C LYS A 171 -24.45 -23.42 -7.25
N TYR A 172 -23.56 -24.06 -6.48
CA TYR A 172 -22.84 -25.26 -6.89
C TYR A 172 -23.41 -26.56 -6.30
N ASN A 173 -24.64 -26.56 -5.75
CA ASN A 173 -25.32 -27.73 -5.16
C ASN A 173 -24.52 -28.47 -4.08
N TYR A 174 -23.63 -27.78 -3.36
CA TYR A 174 -22.99 -28.35 -2.17
C TYR A 174 -23.89 -28.25 -0.93
N ILE A 175 -24.96 -27.45 -1.00
CA ILE A 175 -26.08 -27.33 -0.05
C ILE A 175 -27.36 -27.00 -0.83
#